data_AF-A0A3D1TZ89-F1
#
_entry.id   AF-A0A3D1TZ89-F1
#
_cell.length_a   1.000
_cell.length_b   1.000
_cell.length_c   1.000
_cell.angle_alpha   90.00
_cell.angle_beta   90.00
_cell.angle_gamma   90.00
#
_symmetry.space_group_name_H-M   'P 1'
#
loop_
_entity.id
_entity.type
_entity.pdbx_description
1 polymer ?
#
loop_
_entity_poly.entity_id
_entity_poly.type
_entity_poly.pdbx_seq_one_letter_code
_entity_poly.pdbx_strand_id
1 'polypeptide(L)'
;MPEDAPTAFVRKRWQGLVFTDQGIDRRFYELYVLAELKNALRSGDLWVQGSRRFKDFEDYLLPAEGFAALQALQALPLAVNPDGEAFLSERVGLGSVAQNLTSPVI
;
A
#
# COMPACT_ATOMS: atom_id res chain seq x y z
N MET A 1 15.78 26.24 -15.60
CA MET A 1 15.78 24.76 -15.47
C MET A 1 16.85 24.24 -16.40
N PRO A 2 17.54 23.14 -16.05
CA PRO A 2 18.38 22.41 -16.99
C PRO A 2 17.68 22.19 -18.34
N GLU A 3 18.42 22.31 -19.45
CA GLU A 3 17.89 22.05 -20.80
C GLU A 3 17.52 20.58 -20.99
N ASP A 4 18.16 19.69 -20.23
CA ASP A 4 17.98 18.24 -20.22
C ASP A 4 16.96 17.78 -19.16
N ALA A 5 16.05 18.66 -18.75
CA ALA A 5 14.99 18.31 -17.82
C ALA A 5 14.21 17.08 -18.32
N PRO A 6 14.07 16.00 -17.53
CA PRO A 6 13.37 14.81 -17.97
C PRO A 6 11.88 15.12 -18.16
N THR A 7 11.33 14.76 -19.32
CA THR A 7 9.93 15.11 -19.66
C THR A 7 9.07 13.88 -19.99
N ALA A 8 9.69 12.72 -20.14
CA ALA A 8 9.02 11.48 -20.53
C ALA A 8 7.94 11.02 -19.53
N PHE A 9 8.06 11.40 -18.25
CA PHE A 9 7.09 11.05 -17.21
C PHE A 9 5.91 12.04 -17.12
N VAL A 10 5.85 13.09 -17.95
CA VAL A 10 4.77 14.07 -17.94
C VAL A 10 3.51 13.48 -18.56
N ARG A 11 2.49 13.26 -17.72
CA ARG A 11 1.19 12.71 -18.10
C ARG A 11 0.45 13.65 -19.05
N LYS A 12 -0.25 13.08 -20.03
CA LYS A 12 -1.00 13.80 -21.09
C LYS A 12 -1.83 14.99 -20.58
N ARG A 13 -2.51 14.84 -19.45
CA ARG A 13 -3.34 15.90 -18.83
C ARG A 13 -2.57 17.17 -18.44
N TRP A 14 -1.27 17.06 -18.15
CA TRP A 14 -0.40 18.18 -17.74
C TRP A 14 0.41 18.76 -18.89
N GLN A 15 0.48 18.06 -20.03
CA GLN A 15 1.34 18.46 -21.16
C GLN A 15 1.01 19.87 -21.66
N GLY A 16 -0.27 20.25 -21.72
CA GLY A 16 -0.68 21.59 -22.14
C GLY A 16 -0.37 22.73 -21.16
N LEU A 17 0.04 22.40 -19.92
CA LEU A 17 0.50 23.39 -18.93
C LEU A 17 2.02 23.41 -18.84
N VAL A 18 2.66 22.25 -19.01
CA VAL A 18 4.10 22.08 -18.87
C VAL A 18 4.84 22.47 -20.16
N PHE A 19 4.27 22.17 -21.33
CA PHE A 19 4.86 22.50 -22.62
C PHE A 19 4.15 23.69 -23.25
N THR A 20 4.95 24.66 -23.67
CA THR A 20 4.52 25.89 -24.34
C THR A 20 5.28 26.06 -25.65
N ASP A 21 4.84 26.99 -26.50
CA ASP A 21 5.53 27.30 -27.76
C ASP A 21 6.97 27.82 -27.54
N GLN A 22 7.27 28.34 -26.34
CA GLN A 22 8.60 28.82 -25.95
C GLN A 22 9.43 27.75 -25.22
N GLY A 23 8.96 26.51 -25.16
CA GLY A 23 9.58 25.41 -24.43
C GLY A 23 8.87 25.06 -23.12
N ILE A 24 9.61 24.54 -22.14
CA ILE A 24 9.04 24.09 -20.86
C ILE A 24 8.70 25.29 -19.97
N ASP A 25 7.44 25.39 -19.53
CA ASP A 25 7.09 26.30 -18.44
C ASP A 25 7.68 25.76 -17.13
N ARG A 26 8.69 26.46 -16.63
CA ARG A 26 9.41 26.09 -15.41
C ARG A 26 8.49 25.92 -14.21
N ARG A 27 7.51 26.80 -14.01
CA ARG A 27 6.66 26.80 -12.81
C ARG A 27 5.72 25.60 -12.84
N PHE A 28 5.10 25.34 -13.99
CA PHE A 28 4.23 24.18 -14.14
C PHE A 28 4.99 22.86 -14.09
N TYR A 29 6.20 22.83 -14.65
CA TYR A 29 7.06 21.66 -14.53
C TYR A 29 7.44 21.37 -13.07
N GLU A 30 7.93 22.37 -12.33
CA GLU A 30 8.29 22.20 -10.90
C GLU A 30 7.08 21.77 -10.06
N LEU A 31 5.90 22.39 -10.30
CA LEU A 31 4.67 22.01 -9.63
C LEU A 31 4.26 20.56 -9.94
N TYR A 32 4.36 20.16 -11.20
CA TYR A 32 4.06 18.79 -11.63
C TYR A 32 5.00 17.78 -10.96
N VAL A 33 6.31 18.04 -10.94
CA VAL A 33 7.31 17.19 -10.27
C VAL A 33 6.97 17.01 -8.80
N LEU A 34 6.67 18.10 -8.08
CA LEU A 34 6.32 18.03 -6.66
C LEU A 34 5.01 17.25 -6.44
N ALA A 35 4.03 17.42 -7.32
CA ALA A 35 2.76 16.70 -7.24
C ALA A 35 2.94 15.20 -7.47
N GLU A 36 3.70 14.78 -8.47
CA GLU A 36 3.95 13.36 -8.75
C GLU A 36 4.87 12.73 -7.68
N LEU A 37 5.88 13.44 -7.17
CA LEU A 37 6.69 12.97 -6.04
C LEU A 37 5.83 12.71 -4.80
N LYS A 38 4.94 13.65 -4.45
CA LYS A 38 4.00 13.48 -3.35
C LYS A 38 3.09 12.26 -3.56
N ASN A 39 2.62 12.04 -4.79
CA ASN A 39 1.75 10.91 -5.10
C ASN A 39 2.50 9.58 -4.95
N ALA A 40 3.71 9.48 -5.49
CA ALA A 40 4.54 8.28 -5.44
C ALA A 40 4.94 7.91 -4.00
N LEU A 41 5.29 8.91 -3.17
CA LEU A 41 5.54 8.70 -1.73
C LEU A 41 4.30 8.23 -0.97
N ARG A 42 3.10 8.66 -1.41
CA ARG A 42 1.83 8.29 -0.77
C ARG A 42 1.36 6.90 -1.19
N SER A 43 1.57 6.51 -2.46
CA SER A 43 1.23 5.17 -2.96
C SER A 43 2.22 4.11 -2.49
N GLY A 44 3.43 4.51 -2.10
CA GLY A 44 4.52 3.58 -1.78
C GLY A 44 5.35 3.18 -3.01
N ASP A 45 5.09 3.77 -4.18
CA ASP A 45 5.92 3.57 -5.39
C ASP A 45 7.34 4.13 -5.19
N LEU A 46 7.48 5.10 -4.29
CA LEU A 46 8.76 5.62 -3.83
C LEU A 46 8.84 5.60 -2.31
N TRP A 47 10.04 5.36 -1.81
CA TRP A 47 10.40 5.47 -0.40
C TRP A 47 11.68 6.28 -0.25
N VAL A 48 11.94 6.73 0.97
CA VAL A 48 13.10 7.52 1.33
C VAL A 48 13.85 6.79 2.43
N GLN A 49 15.10 6.45 2.15
CA GLN A 49 15.98 5.81 3.13
C GLN A 49 16.06 6.64 4.41
N GLY A 50 15.85 5.99 5.57
CA GLY A 50 15.85 6.64 6.88
C GLY A 50 14.57 7.42 7.21
N SER A 51 13.61 7.53 6.29
CA SER A 51 12.32 8.14 6.59
C SER A 51 11.44 7.20 7.41
N ARG A 52 10.94 7.69 8.55
CA ARG A 52 9.96 6.95 9.36
C ARG A 52 8.58 6.88 8.70
N ARG A 53 8.24 7.89 7.89
CA ARG A 53 6.91 8.05 7.28
C ARG A 53 6.82 7.46 5.89
N PHE A 54 7.91 7.52 5.14
CA PHE A 54 8.02 7.02 3.77
C PHE A 54 9.11 5.96 3.72
N LYS A 55 9.00 4.96 4.61
CA LYS A 55 9.95 3.84 4.69
C LYS A 55 9.63 2.84 3.57
N ASP A 56 10.61 2.02 3.22
CA ASP A 56 10.37 0.86 2.36
C ASP A 56 9.27 -0.02 2.97
N PHE A 57 8.36 -0.53 2.13
CA PHE A 57 7.28 -1.41 2.57
C PHE A 57 7.84 -2.73 3.10
N GLU A 58 8.86 -3.28 2.44
CA GLU A 58 9.50 -4.54 2.83
C GLU A 58 10.08 -4.47 4.26
N ASP A 59 10.52 -3.28 4.67
CA ASP A 59 11.04 -3.05 6.02
C ASP A 59 9.97 -3.08 7.13
N TYR A 60 8.68 -3.18 6.79
CA TYR A 60 7.59 -3.45 7.75
C TYR A 60 7.22 -4.92 7.81
N LEU A 61 7.64 -5.71 6.81
CA LEU A 61 7.31 -7.13 6.76
C LEU A 61 8.24 -7.91 7.67
N LEU A 62 7.72 -9.02 8.21
CA LEU A 62 8.57 -10.02 8.81
C LEU A 62 9.37 -10.69 7.69
N PRO A 63 10.71 -10.77 7.78
CA PRO A 63 11.50 -11.48 6.77
C PRO A 63 10.99 -12.91 6.58
N ALA A 64 10.98 -13.38 5.34
CA ALA A 64 10.43 -14.70 5.00
C ALA A 64 11.08 -15.84 5.81
N GLU A 65 12.38 -15.74 6.06
CA GLU A 65 13.13 -16.65 6.93
C GLU A 65 12.66 -16.62 8.39
N GLY A 66 12.40 -15.42 8.93
CA GLY A 66 11.86 -15.24 10.27
C GLY A 66 10.44 -15.77 10.40
N PHE A 67 9.61 -15.55 9.37
CA PHE A 67 8.26 -16.12 9.30
C PHE A 67 8.30 -17.65 9.28
N ALA A 68 9.13 -18.25 8.41
CA ALA A 68 9.28 -19.70 8.31
C ALA A 68 9.72 -20.33 9.64
N ALA A 69 10.66 -19.68 10.34
CA ALA A 69 11.11 -20.13 11.65
C ALA A 69 9.97 -20.11 12.70
N LEU A 70 9.21 -19.01 12.78
CA LEU A 70 8.07 -18.91 13.71
C LEU A 70 6.96 -19.91 13.38
N GLN A 71 6.71 -20.17 12.08
CA GLN A 71 5.73 -21.14 11.63
C GLN A 71 6.13 -22.57 12.02
N ALA A 72 7.39 -22.95 11.79
CA ALA A 72 7.91 -24.28 12.15
C ALA A 72 7.86 -24.53 13.67
N LEU A 73 8.06 -23.48 14.47
CA LEU A 73 7.96 -23.53 15.93
C LEU A 73 6.51 -23.42 16.46
N GLN A 74 5.52 -23.27 15.59
CA GLN A 74 4.12 -22.96 15.96
C GLN A 74 4.01 -21.77 16.93
N ALA A 75 4.90 -20.79 16.80
CA ALA A 75 5.05 -19.66 17.71
C ALA A 75 4.64 -18.33 17.07
N LEU A 76 3.83 -18.38 16.01
CA LEU A 76 3.30 -17.16 15.38
C LEU A 76 2.48 -16.38 16.43
N PRO A 77 2.71 -15.06 16.59
CA PRO A 77 2.01 -14.24 17.58
C PRO A 77 0.61 -13.87 17.09
N LEU A 78 -0.20 -14.88 16.78
CA LEU A 78 -1.57 -14.74 16.33
C LEU A 78 -2.50 -15.10 17.48
N ALA A 79 -3.47 -14.23 17.76
CA ALA A 79 -4.50 -14.47 18.78
C ALA A 79 -5.61 -15.43 18.31
N VAL A 80 -5.45 -16.01 17.12
CA VAL A 80 -6.42 -16.86 16.44
C VAL A 80 -5.72 -18.12 15.94
N ASN A 81 -6.51 -19.12 15.57
CA ASN A 81 -5.97 -20.33 14.96
C ASN A 81 -5.21 -19.97 13.66
N PRO A 82 -3.92 -20.30 13.54
CA PRO A 82 -3.15 -20.05 12.33
C PRO A 82 -3.56 -20.94 11.15
N ASP A 83 -4.31 -22.02 11.39
CA ASP A 83 -4.95 -22.82 10.34
C ASP A 83 -6.16 -22.07 9.79
N GLY A 84 -6.07 -21.65 8.52
CA GLY A 84 -7.09 -20.84 7.86
C GLY A 84 -8.43 -21.57 7.70
N GLU A 85 -8.42 -22.87 7.38
CA GLU A 85 -9.64 -23.65 7.20
C GLU A 85 -10.36 -23.88 8.53
N ALA A 86 -9.59 -24.18 9.58
CA ALA A 86 -10.13 -24.31 10.94
C ALA A 86 -10.70 -22.97 11.45
N PHE A 87 -9.98 -21.87 11.23
CA PHE A 87 -10.43 -20.53 11.61
C PHE A 87 -11.73 -20.13 10.87
N LEU A 88 -11.81 -20.39 9.57
CA LEU A 88 -13.00 -20.08 8.78
C LEU A 88 -14.19 -20.94 9.21
N SER A 89 -13.98 -22.24 9.42
CA SER A 89 -15.01 -23.17 9.89
C SER A 89 -15.59 -22.76 11.25
N GLU A 90 -14.74 -22.35 12.19
CA GLU A 90 -15.16 -21.84 13.49
C GLU A 90 -16.06 -20.60 13.35
N ARG A 91 -15.68 -19.63 12.52
CA ARG A 91 -16.44 -18.38 12.36
C ARG A 91 -17.73 -18.55 11.57
N VAL A 92 -17.74 -19.41 10.55
CA VAL A 92 -18.95 -19.73 9.78
C VAL A 92 -19.93 -20.51 10.68
N GLY A 93 -19.44 -21.44 11.50
CA GLY A 93 -20.24 -22.14 12.51
C GLY A 93 -20.84 -21.21 13.57
N LEU A 94 -20.11 -20.19 14.03
CA LEU A 94 -20.66 -19.18 14.94
C LEU A 94 -21.79 -18.35 14.31
N GLY A 95 -21.70 -18.08 13.00
CA GLY A 95 -22.75 -17.36 12.26
C GLY A 95 -24.07 -18.12 12.12
N SER A 96 -24.02 -19.45 12.04
CA SER A 96 -25.22 -20.29 11.96
C SER A 96 -25.87 -20.54 13.32
N VAL A 97 -25.09 -20.55 14.41
CA VAL A 97 -25.62 -20.68 15.79
C VAL A 97 -26.38 -19.41 16.22
N ALA A 98 -25.94 -18.22 15.81
CA ALA A 98 -26.62 -16.96 16.14
C ALA A 98 -28.02 -16.81 15.53
N GLN A 99 -28.30 -17.48 14.40
CA GLN A 99 -29.62 -17.44 13.75
C GLN A 99 -30.68 -18.30 14.46
N ASN A 100 -30.26 -19.33 15.21
CA ASN A 100 -31.17 -20.24 15.91
C ASN A 100 -31.69 -19.69 17.25
N LEU A 101 -31.11 -18.60 17.78
CA LEU A 101 -31.53 -17.97 19.04
C LEU A 101 -32.48 -16.77 18.84
N THR A 102 -32.94 -16.51 17.60
CA THR A 102 -33.82 -15.37 17.28
C THR A 102 -35.17 -15.79 16.66
N SER A 103 -35.62 -17.03 16.88
CA SER A 103 -37.01 -17.40 16.60
C SER A 103 -37.84 -17.28 17.88
N PRO A 104 -38.82 -16.35 17.96
CA PRO A 104 -39.74 -16.32 19.08
C PRO A 104 -40.62 -17.57 19.01
N VAL A 105 -40.68 -18.30 20.14
CA VAL A 105 -41.72 -19.29 20.39
C VAL A 105 -43.06 -18.55 20.40
N ILE A 106 -43.89 -18.80 19.39
CA ILE A 106 -45.35 -18.68 19.45
C ILE A 106 -45.91 -20.06 19.19
#